data_AF-A0A7J6LZA5-F1
#
_entry.id   AF-A0A7J6LZA5-F1
#
_cell.length_a   1.000
_cell.length_b   1.000
_cell.length_c   1.000
_cell.angle_alpha   90.00
_cell.angle_beta   90.00
_cell.angle_gamma   90.00
#
_symmetry.space_group_name_H-M   'P 1'
#
loop_
_entity.id
_entity.type
_entity.pdbx_description
1 polymer ?
#
loop_
_entity_poly.entity_id
_entity_poly.type
_entity_poly.pdbx_seq_one_letter_code
_entity_poly.pdbx_strand_id
1 'polypeptide(L)'
;MLPSTRRIISTLPARLVPAALATISRRGLCTTRPLFAQEEPKPEDPSTESPRPKRPWTATSLFLYGSGIAASGWVMYCAYQSGGSPHKTEIMIEDGLKRLPLYKPPERPEAEKLSRVDQHGLDDATMKDLGTWFMAEDKKAVDGVSRSMVLDFVGESLGLLEPEEAEMEKEDDLKYPRFGKEMGKKLGEVTKAFVHKGHGRLDEQKRQSGCSVSDTAEFLSSVIAVHGDDTADKVRERLHDIVEKNYKNVGPTLSIFQNPMNIPPPREPMPEVDEAEATRAVLQLELEQYEAELADGDVDKDRKKWLQNEIEVVKELLKQNK
;
A
#
# COMPACT_ATOMS: atom_id res chain seq x y z
N MET A 1 14.95 62.21 -16.29
CA MET A 1 13.72 61.47 -16.61
C MET A 1 13.77 60.14 -15.89
N LEU A 2 12.93 59.98 -14.87
CA LEU A 2 12.98 58.89 -13.89
C LEU A 2 12.21 57.66 -14.38
N PRO A 3 12.67 56.42 -14.13
CA PRO A 3 11.91 55.23 -14.43
C PRO A 3 10.78 55.01 -13.42
N SER A 4 9.59 54.73 -13.96
CA SER A 4 8.36 54.46 -13.26
C SER A 4 8.40 53.07 -12.61
N THR A 5 8.40 53.05 -11.28
CA THR A 5 8.17 51.87 -10.45
C THR A 5 6.66 51.60 -10.34
N ARG A 6 6.18 50.49 -10.91
CA ARG A 6 4.86 49.95 -10.58
C ARG A 6 4.99 48.82 -9.57
N ARG A 7 4.64 49.15 -8.32
CA ARG A 7 4.20 48.20 -7.29
C ARG A 7 2.83 47.67 -7.69
N ILE A 8 2.64 46.36 -7.67
CA ILE A 8 1.32 45.76 -7.51
C ILE A 8 1.39 44.92 -6.25
N ILE A 9 0.73 45.44 -5.22
CA ILE A 9 0.44 44.80 -3.96
C ILE A 9 -0.81 43.95 -4.22
N SER A 10 -0.70 42.63 -4.16
CA SER A 10 -1.87 41.75 -4.11
C SER A 10 -2.01 41.22 -2.68
N THR A 11 -2.89 41.85 -1.93
CA THR A 11 -3.38 41.39 -0.63
C THR A 11 -4.48 40.37 -0.86
N LEU A 12 -4.19 39.09 -0.63
CA LEU A 12 -5.22 38.07 -0.48
C LEU A 12 -5.92 38.23 0.87
N PRO A 13 -7.26 38.28 0.93
CA PRO A 13 -7.97 38.21 2.21
C PRO A 13 -7.92 36.77 2.73
N ALA A 14 -7.35 36.61 3.93
CA ALA A 14 -7.46 35.39 4.72
C ALA A 14 -8.93 35.12 5.03
N ARG A 15 -9.50 34.09 4.39
CA ARG A 15 -10.86 33.62 4.64
C ARG A 15 -10.82 32.77 5.92
N LEU A 16 -11.13 33.40 7.05
CA LEU A 16 -11.42 32.74 8.31
C LEU A 16 -12.67 31.86 8.11
N VAL A 17 -12.48 30.55 8.08
CA VAL A 17 -13.55 29.56 8.14
C VAL A 17 -14.03 29.48 9.59
N PRO A 18 -15.31 29.76 9.90
CA PRO A 18 -15.84 29.52 11.24
C PRO A 18 -15.97 28.01 11.47
N ALA A 19 -15.32 27.53 12.53
CA ALA A 19 -15.48 26.18 13.03
C ALA A 19 -16.93 25.95 13.47
N ALA A 20 -17.70 25.25 12.63
CA ALA A 20 -19.01 24.74 13.00
C ALA A 20 -18.81 23.54 13.94
N LEU A 21 -19.02 23.77 15.23
CA LEU A 21 -19.21 22.73 16.24
C LEU A 21 -20.43 21.88 15.84
N ALA A 22 -20.17 20.72 15.26
CA ALA A 22 -21.19 19.70 15.03
C ALA A 22 -21.62 19.12 16.39
N THR A 23 -22.80 19.55 16.84
CA THR A 23 -23.55 18.94 17.94
C THR A 23 -23.82 17.47 17.60
N ILE A 24 -23.05 16.57 18.22
CA ILE A 24 -23.24 15.12 18.13
C ILE A 24 -24.59 14.78 18.78
N SER A 25 -25.60 14.60 17.94
CA SER A 25 -26.87 13.97 18.32
C SER A 25 -26.61 12.49 18.62
N ARG A 26 -26.43 12.17 19.91
CA ARG A 26 -26.42 10.79 20.42
C ARG A 26 -27.80 10.18 20.17
N ARG A 27 -27.98 9.49 19.03
CA ARG A 27 -29.05 8.52 18.88
C ARG A 27 -28.76 7.36 19.82
N GLY A 28 -29.63 7.20 20.81
CA GLY A 28 -29.62 6.09 21.76
C GLY A 28 -29.70 4.77 21.02
N LEU A 29 -28.61 4.01 21.08
CA LEU A 29 -28.67 2.57 20.91
C LEU A 29 -29.36 2.03 22.17
N CYS A 30 -30.56 1.50 21.97
CA CYS A 30 -31.27 0.68 22.94
C CYS A 30 -30.36 -0.47 23.36
N THR A 31 -29.65 -0.30 24.46
CA THR A 31 -29.10 -1.39 25.24
C THR A 31 -30.28 -2.19 25.78
N THR A 32 -30.66 -3.26 25.08
CA THR A 32 -31.40 -4.37 25.66
C THR A 32 -30.54 -4.96 26.77
N ARG A 33 -30.68 -4.36 27.95
CA ARG A 33 -30.13 -4.84 29.21
C ARG A 33 -30.67 -6.26 29.38
N PRO A 34 -29.83 -7.32 29.41
CA PRO A 34 -30.32 -8.63 29.78
C PRO A 34 -30.92 -8.49 31.18
N LEU A 35 -32.15 -8.96 31.32
CA LEU A 35 -32.86 -9.04 32.58
C LEU A 35 -32.00 -9.90 33.51
N PHE A 36 -31.19 -9.25 34.35
CA PHE A 36 -30.58 -9.90 35.49
C PHE A 36 -31.74 -10.43 36.33
N ALA A 37 -31.86 -11.76 36.40
CA ALA A 37 -32.67 -12.40 37.41
C ALA A 37 -32.21 -11.85 38.76
N GLN A 38 -33.09 -11.10 39.43
CA GLN A 38 -32.91 -10.77 40.83
C GLN A 38 -32.92 -12.08 41.60
N GLU A 39 -31.75 -12.56 41.99
CA GLU A 39 -31.62 -13.54 43.06
C GLU A 39 -32.19 -12.93 44.32
N GLU A 40 -33.24 -13.55 44.85
CA GLU A 40 -33.75 -13.25 46.18
C GLU A 40 -32.62 -13.43 47.22
N PRO A 41 -32.47 -12.53 48.20
CA PRO A 41 -31.49 -12.68 49.26
C PRO A 41 -31.88 -13.86 50.13
N LYS A 42 -31.29 -15.03 49.83
CA LYS A 42 -31.38 -16.23 50.66
C LYS A 42 -30.53 -16.00 51.91
N PRO A 43 -31.05 -16.25 53.12
CA PRO A 43 -30.33 -15.98 54.36
C PRO A 43 -29.00 -16.73 54.41
N GLU A 44 -27.94 -15.99 54.73
CA GLU A 44 -26.59 -16.49 54.95
C GLU A 44 -26.58 -17.41 56.17
N ASP A 45 -26.72 -18.71 55.94
CA ASP A 45 -26.25 -19.71 56.89
C ASP A 45 -24.71 -19.63 56.93
N PRO A 46 -24.07 -19.65 58.12
CA PRO A 46 -22.62 -19.69 58.24
C PRO A 46 -22.13 -21.04 57.72
N SER A 47 -21.94 -21.13 56.41
CA SER A 47 -21.37 -22.29 55.74
C SER A 47 -19.97 -22.46 56.28
N THR A 48 -19.83 -23.40 57.20
CA THR A 48 -18.55 -23.93 57.64
C THR A 48 -17.95 -24.58 56.40
N GLU A 49 -17.15 -23.81 55.66
CA GLU A 49 -16.58 -24.22 54.38
C GLU A 49 -15.53 -25.31 54.66
N SER A 50 -16.01 -26.55 54.76
CA SER A 50 -15.16 -27.72 54.78
C SER A 50 -14.24 -27.66 53.53
N PRO A 51 -12.93 -27.87 53.70
CA PRO A 51 -11.97 -27.69 52.62
C PRO A 51 -12.37 -28.59 51.45
N ARG A 52 -12.80 -27.98 50.34
CA ARG A 52 -13.16 -28.73 49.13
C ARG A 52 -11.96 -29.59 48.74
N PRO A 53 -12.15 -30.89 48.48
CA PRO A 53 -11.05 -31.76 48.12
C PRO A 53 -10.36 -31.18 46.87
N LYS A 54 -9.03 -31.06 46.93
CA LYS A 54 -8.21 -30.57 45.81
C LYS A 54 -8.54 -31.42 44.58
N ARG A 55 -9.25 -30.83 43.61
CA ARG A 55 -9.53 -31.50 42.34
C ARG A 55 -8.18 -31.88 41.71
N PRO A 56 -7.98 -33.15 41.31
CA PRO A 56 -6.73 -33.54 40.67
C PRO A 56 -6.54 -32.71 39.40
N TRP A 57 -5.30 -32.27 39.15
CA TRP A 57 -4.96 -31.54 37.92
C TRP A 57 -5.24 -32.42 36.71
N THR A 58 -6.23 -32.06 35.91
CA THR A 58 -6.53 -32.74 34.64
C THR A 58 -5.60 -32.22 33.56
N ALA A 59 -5.28 -33.04 32.55
CA ALA A 59 -4.49 -32.62 31.40
C ALA A 59 -5.07 -31.36 30.71
N THR A 60 -6.40 -31.22 30.70
CA THR A 60 -7.10 -30.03 30.19
C THR A 60 -6.82 -28.78 31.02
N SER A 61 -6.81 -28.88 32.36
CA SER A 61 -6.42 -27.76 33.22
C SER A 61 -4.96 -27.36 32.98
N LEU A 62 -4.05 -28.34 32.90
CA LEU A 62 -2.63 -28.11 32.59
C LEU A 62 -2.45 -27.38 31.25
N PHE A 63 -3.16 -27.83 30.21
CA PHE A 63 -3.12 -27.19 28.90
C PHE A 63 -3.62 -25.75 28.94
N LEU A 64 -4.78 -25.50 29.57
CA LEU A 64 -5.35 -24.14 29.66
C LEU A 64 -4.46 -23.18 30.46
N TYR A 65 -3.88 -23.64 31.58
CA TYR A 65 -2.93 -22.86 32.34
C TYR A 65 -1.65 -22.59 31.54
N GLY A 66 -1.11 -23.62 30.90
CA GLY A 66 0.08 -23.51 30.06
C GLY A 66 -0.11 -22.55 28.89
N SER A 67 -1.23 -22.67 28.16
CA SER A 67 -1.55 -21.79 27.03
C SER A 67 -1.78 -20.35 27.48
N GLY A 68 -2.40 -20.13 28.64
CA GLY A 68 -2.57 -18.79 29.20
C GLY A 68 -1.24 -18.12 29.55
N ILE A 69 -0.31 -18.87 30.17
CA ILE A 69 1.04 -18.37 30.50
C ILE A 69 1.82 -18.07 29.21
N ALA A 70 1.76 -18.96 28.22
CA ALA A 70 2.43 -18.73 26.94
C ALA A 70 1.86 -17.50 26.20
N ALA A 71 0.54 -17.36 26.14
CA ALA A 71 -0.12 -16.22 25.48
C ALA A 71 0.21 -14.89 26.19
N SER A 72 0.18 -14.86 27.52
CA SER A 72 0.55 -13.67 28.29
C SER A 72 2.03 -13.31 28.14
N GLY A 73 2.92 -14.31 28.17
CA GLY A 73 4.35 -14.11 27.89
C GLY A 73 4.62 -13.56 26.50
N TRP A 74 3.89 -14.05 25.49
CA TRP A 74 3.97 -13.55 24.12
C TRP A 74 3.51 -12.09 23.99
N VAL A 75 2.36 -11.73 24.59
CA VAL A 75 1.87 -10.34 24.59
C VAL A 75 2.84 -9.41 25.31
N MET A 76 3.41 -9.85 26.44
CA MET A 76 4.42 -9.09 27.19
C MET A 76 5.69 -8.87 26.35
N TYR A 77 6.12 -9.88 25.59
CA TYR A 77 7.24 -9.78 24.66
C TYR A 77 6.97 -8.77 23.53
N CYS A 78 5.79 -8.80 22.92
CA CYS A 78 5.38 -7.81 21.91
C CYS A 78 5.35 -6.38 22.49
N ALA A 79 4.85 -6.22 23.73
CA ALA A 79 4.82 -4.93 24.41
C ALA A 79 6.23 -4.40 24.75
N TYR A 80 7.17 -5.30 25.07
CA TYR A 80 8.56 -4.95 25.30
C TYR A 80 9.25 -4.51 24.00
N GLN A 81 9.10 -5.29 22.93
CA GLN A 81 9.64 -4.99 21.59
C GLN A 81 9.11 -3.67 21.02
N SER A 82 7.85 -3.32 21.27
CA SER A 82 7.22 -2.11 20.76
C SER A 82 7.62 -0.82 21.48
N GLY A 83 8.47 -0.92 22.52
CA GLY A 83 8.83 0.20 23.39
C GLY A 83 7.67 0.68 24.26
N GLY A 84 6.71 -0.21 24.58
CA GLY A 84 5.54 0.11 25.39
C GLY A 84 4.45 0.90 24.67
N SER A 85 4.54 1.09 23.35
CA SER A 85 3.48 1.76 22.57
C SER A 85 2.31 0.80 22.36
N PRO A 86 1.08 1.13 22.82
CA PRO A 86 -0.06 0.23 22.69
C PRO A 86 -0.44 -0.01 21.23
N HIS A 87 -0.38 1.02 20.40
CA HIS A 87 -0.70 0.91 18.97
C HIS A 87 0.29 0.01 18.21
N LYS A 88 1.61 0.15 18.46
CA LYS A 88 2.61 -0.73 17.86
C LYS A 88 2.48 -2.17 18.34
N THR A 89 2.08 -2.37 19.60
CA THR A 89 1.86 -3.69 20.18
C THR A 89 0.67 -4.39 19.52
N GLU A 90 -0.43 -3.65 19.30
CA GLU A 90 -1.60 -4.13 18.57
C GLU A 90 -1.23 -4.59 17.15
N ILE A 91 -0.50 -3.77 16.40
CA ILE A 91 -0.02 -4.11 15.04
C ILE A 91 0.85 -5.38 15.06
N MET A 92 1.81 -5.50 15.98
CA MET A 92 2.67 -6.69 16.06
C MET A 92 1.88 -7.96 16.41
N ILE A 93 0.89 -7.85 17.29
CA ILE A 93 0.02 -8.98 17.64
C ILE A 93 -0.81 -9.41 16.43
N GLU A 94 -1.39 -8.45 15.71
CA GLU A 94 -2.19 -8.71 14.50
C GLU A 94 -1.35 -9.39 13.40
N ASP A 95 -0.15 -8.87 13.13
CA ASP A 95 0.79 -9.44 12.16
C ASP A 95 1.26 -10.85 12.57
N GLY A 96 1.48 -11.08 13.86
CA GLY A 96 1.82 -12.40 14.40
C GLY A 96 0.69 -13.41 14.22
N LEU A 97 -0.56 -13.00 14.50
CA LEU A 97 -1.75 -13.83 14.32
C LEU A 97 -1.98 -14.17 12.84
N LYS A 98 -1.81 -13.21 11.93
CA LYS A 98 -1.94 -13.41 10.47
C LYS A 98 -0.95 -14.43 9.89
N ARG A 99 0.18 -14.70 10.58
CA ARG A 99 1.18 -15.70 10.16
C ARG A 99 0.85 -17.12 10.62
N LEU A 100 -0.12 -17.30 11.51
CA LEU A 100 -0.53 -18.64 11.94
C LEU A 100 -1.17 -19.39 10.77
N PRO A 101 -0.94 -20.71 10.62
CA PRO A 101 -1.41 -21.51 9.49
C PRO A 101 -2.95 -21.61 9.38
N LEU A 102 -3.68 -21.13 10.39
CA LEU A 102 -5.14 -21.02 10.41
C LEU A 102 -5.66 -19.80 9.63
N TYR A 103 -4.82 -18.81 9.36
CA TYR A 103 -5.17 -17.62 8.58
C TYR A 103 -4.66 -17.76 7.15
N LYS A 104 -5.33 -17.08 6.20
CA LYS A 104 -4.78 -16.94 4.85
C LYS A 104 -3.39 -16.31 4.95
N PRO A 105 -2.39 -16.80 4.20
CA PRO A 105 -1.07 -16.20 4.22
C PRO A 105 -1.21 -14.70 3.95
N PRO A 106 -0.44 -13.86 4.68
CA PRO A 106 -0.49 -12.42 4.47
C PRO A 106 -0.31 -12.15 2.97
N GLU A 107 -1.17 -11.32 2.41
CA GLU A 107 -1.01 -10.90 1.02
C GLU A 107 0.40 -10.31 0.86
N ARG A 108 0.97 -10.41 -0.35
CA ARG A 108 2.28 -9.81 -0.63
C ARG A 108 2.30 -8.37 -0.08
N PRO A 109 3.37 -7.97 0.63
CA PRO A 109 3.43 -6.68 1.27
C PRO A 109 3.06 -5.59 0.26
N GLU A 110 2.29 -4.59 0.69
CA GLU A 110 1.82 -3.53 -0.20
C GLU A 110 2.96 -2.88 -0.97
N ALA A 111 4.15 -2.80 -0.36
CA ALA A 111 5.39 -2.35 -1.04
C ALA A 111 5.77 -3.21 -2.27
N GLU A 112 5.63 -4.54 -2.22
CA GLU A 112 5.87 -5.41 -3.38
C GLU A 112 4.79 -5.24 -4.45
N LYS A 113 3.52 -5.06 -4.05
CA LYS A 113 2.44 -4.78 -5.00
C LYS A 113 2.63 -3.41 -5.67
N LEU A 114 3.10 -2.41 -4.91
CA LEU A 114 3.41 -1.06 -5.37
C LEU A 114 4.70 -1.00 -6.22
N SER A 115 5.59 -2.00 -6.10
CA SER A 115 6.84 -2.04 -6.86
C SER A 115 6.62 -2.25 -8.37
N ARG A 116 5.47 -2.81 -8.77
CA ARG A 116 5.07 -2.90 -10.17
C ARG A 116 4.00 -1.84 -10.43
N VAL A 117 4.46 -0.67 -10.85
CA VAL A 117 3.56 0.36 -11.35
C VAL A 117 3.01 -0.13 -12.68
N ASP A 118 1.72 -0.48 -12.69
CA ASP A 118 1.02 -0.80 -13.92
C ASP A 118 0.86 0.48 -14.74
N GLN A 119 1.30 0.43 -16.00
CA GLN A 119 1.31 1.60 -16.89
C GLN A 119 -0.07 1.86 -17.51
N HIS A 120 -0.98 0.87 -17.47
CA HIS A 120 -2.34 0.98 -18.02
C HIS A 120 -2.40 1.51 -19.47
N GLY A 121 -1.38 1.19 -20.28
CA GLY A 121 -1.29 1.61 -21.69
C GLY A 121 -0.75 3.03 -21.92
N LEU A 122 -0.33 3.75 -20.87
CA LEU A 122 0.46 4.98 -21.04
C LEU A 122 1.85 4.64 -21.55
N ASP A 123 2.42 5.53 -22.37
CA ASP A 123 3.80 5.40 -22.81
C ASP A 123 4.80 5.65 -21.66
N ASP A 124 5.98 5.06 -21.77
CA ASP A 124 7.04 5.15 -20.75
C ASP A 124 7.43 6.59 -20.40
N ALA A 125 7.40 7.51 -21.38
CA ALA A 125 7.75 8.91 -21.16
C ALA A 125 6.67 9.64 -20.34
N THR A 126 5.41 9.52 -20.75
CA THR A 126 4.27 10.04 -19.98
C THR A 126 4.24 9.44 -18.57
N MET A 127 4.53 8.14 -18.44
CA MET A 127 4.54 7.47 -17.15
C MET A 127 5.67 7.97 -16.22
N LYS A 128 6.85 8.24 -16.79
CA LYS A 128 7.97 8.83 -16.06
C LYS A 128 7.65 10.25 -15.58
N ASP A 129 7.04 11.07 -16.43
CA ASP A 129 6.67 12.44 -16.08
C ASP A 129 5.53 12.44 -15.04
N LEU A 130 4.55 11.55 -15.19
CA LEU A 130 3.47 11.37 -14.22
C LEU A 130 4.02 10.94 -12.86
N GLY A 131 4.93 9.97 -12.84
CA GLY A 131 5.59 9.52 -11.61
C GLY A 131 6.41 10.64 -10.96
N THR A 132 7.09 11.46 -11.76
CA THR A 132 7.86 12.62 -11.26
C THR A 132 6.95 13.65 -10.61
N TRP A 133 5.85 14.00 -11.26
CA TRP A 133 4.82 14.88 -10.71
C TRP A 133 4.26 14.31 -9.39
N PHE A 134 3.84 13.04 -9.42
CA PHE A 134 3.21 12.37 -8.28
C PHE A 134 4.13 12.36 -7.05
N MET A 135 5.39 11.96 -7.22
CA MET A 135 6.36 11.94 -6.11
C MET A 135 6.66 13.33 -5.56
N ALA A 136 6.63 14.36 -6.41
CA ALA A 136 6.87 15.72 -5.97
C ALA A 136 5.67 16.28 -5.19
N GLU A 137 4.44 15.97 -5.59
CA GLU A 137 3.25 16.35 -4.84
C GLU A 137 3.07 15.53 -3.55
N ASP A 138 3.38 14.23 -3.58
CA ASP A 138 3.37 13.36 -2.40
C ASP A 138 4.31 13.88 -1.29
N LYS A 139 5.49 14.39 -1.68
CA LYS A 139 6.44 15.02 -0.74
C LYS A 139 5.95 16.36 -0.18
N LYS A 140 5.09 17.08 -0.89
CA LYS A 140 4.55 18.38 -0.46
C LYS A 140 3.32 18.23 0.42
N ALA A 141 2.48 17.24 0.14
CA ALA A 141 1.27 16.97 0.88
C ALA A 141 1.56 16.28 2.21
N VAL A 142 0.83 16.63 3.27
CA VAL A 142 0.96 15.99 4.59
C VAL A 142 0.41 14.56 4.56
N ASP A 143 -0.68 14.36 3.82
CA ASP A 143 -1.43 13.10 3.75
C ASP A 143 -1.20 12.35 2.42
N GLY A 144 -0.17 12.74 1.67
CA GLY A 144 0.12 12.24 0.33
C GLY A 144 -0.85 12.76 -0.74
N VAL A 145 -0.77 12.20 -1.95
CA VAL A 145 -1.61 12.60 -3.08
C VAL A 145 -3.03 12.06 -2.92
N SER A 146 -4.02 12.96 -2.78
CA SER A 146 -5.44 12.60 -2.73
C SER A 146 -6.06 12.43 -4.12
N ARG A 147 -7.18 11.71 -4.21
CA ARG A 147 -7.95 11.63 -5.47
C ARG A 147 -8.46 12.99 -5.95
N SER A 148 -8.81 13.90 -5.04
CA SER A 148 -9.20 15.28 -5.38
C SER A 148 -8.06 16.02 -6.09
N MET A 149 -6.83 15.90 -5.57
CA MET A 149 -5.66 16.52 -6.18
C MET A 149 -5.39 15.97 -7.60
N VAL A 150 -5.60 14.66 -7.80
CA VAL A 150 -5.52 14.05 -9.13
C VAL A 150 -6.59 14.58 -10.07
N LEU A 151 -7.83 14.75 -9.59
CA LEU A 151 -8.93 15.32 -10.39
C LEU A 151 -8.62 16.77 -10.78
N ASP A 152 -8.14 17.59 -9.84
CA ASP A 152 -7.76 18.99 -10.10
C ASP A 152 -6.59 19.06 -11.09
N PHE A 153 -5.61 18.16 -10.96
CA PHE A 153 -4.50 18.07 -11.89
C PHE A 153 -4.95 17.71 -13.32
N VAL A 154 -5.74 16.65 -13.47
CA VAL A 154 -6.24 16.19 -14.77
C VAL A 154 -7.23 17.19 -15.38
N GLY A 155 -8.04 17.83 -14.55
CA GLY A 155 -9.01 18.86 -14.94
C GLY A 155 -8.36 20.18 -15.31
N GLU A 156 -7.73 20.84 -14.34
CA GLU A 156 -7.22 22.21 -14.48
C GLU A 156 -5.88 22.25 -15.23
N SER A 157 -4.94 21.38 -14.87
CA SER A 157 -3.58 21.44 -15.42
C SER A 157 -3.48 20.81 -16.80
N LEU A 158 -4.10 19.63 -16.99
CA LEU A 158 -4.12 18.97 -18.30
C LEU A 158 -5.28 19.45 -19.19
N GLY A 159 -6.32 20.07 -18.62
CA GLY A 159 -7.47 20.57 -19.37
C GLY A 159 -8.37 19.46 -19.92
N LEU A 160 -8.37 18.28 -19.29
CA LEU A 160 -9.09 17.10 -19.76
C LEU A 160 -10.46 16.92 -19.10
N LEU A 161 -10.67 17.51 -17.93
CA LEU A 161 -11.97 17.59 -17.26
C LEU A 161 -12.47 19.04 -17.38
N GLU A 162 -13.76 19.21 -17.64
CA GLU A 162 -14.37 20.53 -17.54
C GLU A 162 -14.46 20.95 -16.06
N PRO A 163 -14.31 22.24 -15.74
CA PRO A 163 -14.49 22.72 -14.37
C PRO A 163 -15.92 22.42 -13.91
N GLU A 164 -16.04 21.87 -12.70
CA GLU A 164 -17.29 21.56 -11.99
C GLU A 164 -18.20 22.81 -11.81
N GLU A 165 -17.69 24.00 -12.15
CA GLU A 165 -18.35 25.31 -12.11
C GLU A 165 -19.18 25.68 -13.35
N ALA A 166 -19.43 24.76 -14.29
CA ALA A 166 -20.56 24.92 -15.21
C ALA A 166 -21.85 24.79 -14.39
N GLU A 167 -22.29 25.94 -13.87
CA GLU A 167 -23.43 26.16 -13.00
C GLU A 167 -24.60 25.22 -13.31
N MET A 168 -25.13 24.63 -12.24
CA MET A 168 -26.36 23.82 -12.20
C MET A 168 -27.61 24.62 -12.59
N GLU A 169 -27.62 25.26 -13.76
CA GLU A 169 -28.82 25.81 -14.37
C GLU A 169 -29.52 24.70 -15.16
N LYS A 170 -30.28 23.88 -14.41
CA LYS A 170 -31.26 22.88 -14.87
C LYS A 170 -30.65 21.61 -15.51
N GLU A 171 -30.94 20.48 -14.86
CA GLU A 171 -30.55 19.11 -15.21
C GLU A 171 -30.79 18.72 -16.69
N ASP A 172 -31.68 19.43 -17.41
CA ASP A 172 -32.04 19.11 -18.79
C ASP A 172 -31.13 19.74 -19.85
N ASP A 173 -30.38 20.80 -19.53
CA ASP A 173 -29.56 21.58 -20.47
C ASP A 173 -28.07 21.66 -20.06
N LEU A 174 -27.52 20.56 -19.52
CA LEU A 174 -26.06 20.37 -19.38
C LEU A 174 -25.39 20.37 -20.76
N LYS A 175 -25.17 21.57 -21.30
CA LYS A 175 -24.22 21.83 -22.38
C LYS A 175 -22.84 21.73 -21.76
N TYR A 176 -22.21 20.57 -21.89
CA TYR A 176 -20.76 20.44 -21.86
C TYR A 176 -20.21 21.31 -23.00
N PRO A 177 -19.69 22.52 -22.74
CA PRO A 177 -19.49 23.51 -23.79
C PRO A 177 -18.36 23.12 -24.76
N ARG A 178 -17.43 22.25 -24.34
CA ARG A 178 -16.32 21.76 -25.18
C ARG A 178 -16.53 20.36 -25.73
N PHE A 179 -17.14 19.47 -24.96
CA PHE A 179 -17.26 18.07 -25.31
C PHE A 179 -18.72 17.72 -25.54
N GLY A 180 -19.11 17.19 -26.70
CA GLY A 180 -20.51 16.84 -26.96
C GLY A 180 -21.13 15.99 -25.82
N LYS A 181 -22.47 16.05 -25.67
CA LYS A 181 -23.22 15.43 -24.55
C LYS A 181 -22.82 13.99 -24.24
N GLU A 182 -22.50 13.19 -25.26
CA GLU A 182 -22.06 11.81 -25.10
C GLU A 182 -20.68 11.66 -24.45
N MET A 183 -19.72 12.51 -24.85
CA MET A 183 -18.38 12.51 -24.26
C MET A 183 -18.42 12.98 -22.81
N GLY A 184 -19.18 14.04 -22.52
CA GLY A 184 -19.37 14.53 -21.15
C GLY A 184 -19.94 13.45 -20.23
N LYS A 185 -20.92 12.66 -20.72
CA LYS A 185 -21.46 11.52 -19.97
C LYS A 185 -20.41 10.45 -19.69
N LYS A 186 -19.63 10.03 -20.70
CA LYS A 186 -18.57 9.02 -20.53
C LYS A 186 -17.50 9.50 -19.54
N LEU A 187 -17.10 10.78 -19.65
CA LEU A 187 -16.12 11.37 -18.75
C LEU A 187 -16.64 11.42 -17.31
N GLY A 188 -17.91 11.77 -17.12
CA GLY A 188 -18.57 11.70 -15.81
C GLY A 188 -18.61 10.30 -15.22
N GLU A 189 -18.85 9.27 -16.04
CA GLU A 189 -18.80 7.86 -15.62
C GLU A 189 -17.38 7.44 -15.18
N VAL A 190 -16.35 7.82 -15.93
CA VAL A 190 -14.94 7.54 -15.61
C VAL A 190 -14.52 8.24 -14.31
N THR A 191 -14.83 9.53 -14.16
CA THR A 191 -14.55 10.31 -12.95
C THR A 191 -15.27 9.73 -11.73
N LYS A 192 -16.54 9.35 -11.89
CA LYS A 192 -17.31 8.72 -10.82
C LYS A 192 -16.70 7.38 -10.42
N ALA A 193 -16.32 6.54 -11.40
CA ALA A 193 -15.67 5.25 -11.13
C ALA A 193 -14.35 5.43 -10.36
N PHE A 194 -13.54 6.44 -10.74
CA PHE A 194 -12.30 6.77 -10.05
C PHE A 194 -12.53 7.18 -8.59
N VAL A 195 -13.49 8.07 -8.33
CA VAL A 195 -13.86 8.47 -6.96
C VAL A 195 -14.38 7.28 -6.15
N HIS A 196 -15.17 6.39 -6.76
CA HIS A 196 -15.73 5.23 -6.08
C HIS A 196 -14.68 4.19 -5.62
N LYS A 197 -13.48 4.17 -6.22
CA LYS A 197 -12.36 3.36 -5.73
C LYS A 197 -11.78 3.88 -4.40
N GLY A 198 -12.09 5.12 -4.02
CA GLY A 198 -11.65 5.72 -2.77
C GLY A 198 -12.30 5.10 -1.53
N HIS A 199 -11.58 5.19 -0.41
CA HIS A 199 -12.07 4.74 0.90
C HIS A 199 -12.97 5.80 1.52
N GLY A 200 -14.14 5.40 2.03
CA GLY A 200 -15.07 6.31 2.71
C GLY A 200 -16.54 6.02 2.41
N ARG A 201 -17.43 6.53 3.26
CA ARG A 201 -18.88 6.41 3.06
C ARG A 201 -19.44 7.51 2.17
N LEU A 202 -18.95 8.73 2.37
CA LEU A 202 -19.36 9.92 1.61
C LEU A 202 -18.42 10.13 0.42
N ASP A 203 -18.93 10.67 -0.67
CA ASP A 203 -18.12 10.91 -1.87
C ASP A 203 -16.97 11.89 -1.60
N GLU A 204 -17.18 12.87 -0.73
CA GLU A 204 -16.13 13.79 -0.28
C GLU A 204 -14.97 13.06 0.44
N GLN A 205 -15.28 12.08 1.30
CA GLN A 205 -14.25 11.27 1.96
C GLN A 205 -13.48 10.43 0.96
N LYS A 206 -14.17 9.89 -0.04
CA LYS A 206 -13.52 9.12 -1.10
C LYS A 206 -12.63 10.00 -1.98
N ARG A 207 -13.04 11.23 -2.28
CA ARG A 207 -12.20 12.23 -2.98
C ARG A 207 -10.95 12.57 -2.17
N GLN A 208 -11.05 12.63 -0.84
CA GLN A 208 -9.90 12.91 0.03
C GLN A 208 -8.99 11.70 0.28
N SER A 209 -9.43 10.48 -0.06
CA SER A 209 -8.62 9.28 0.17
C SER A 209 -7.36 9.26 -0.71
N GLY A 210 -6.27 8.73 -0.13
CA GLY A 210 -4.97 8.59 -0.80
C GLY A 210 -5.07 7.79 -2.10
N CYS A 211 -4.39 8.28 -3.13
CA CYS A 211 -4.33 7.69 -4.45
C CYS A 211 -2.97 7.02 -4.68
N SER A 212 -2.89 6.06 -5.59
CA SER A 212 -1.62 5.47 -6.02
C SER A 212 -1.24 6.02 -7.40
N VAL A 213 0.05 5.92 -7.77
CA VAL A 213 0.51 6.27 -9.13
C VAL A 213 -0.20 5.40 -10.17
N SER A 214 -0.41 4.10 -9.88
CA SER A 214 -1.11 3.16 -10.76
C SER A 214 -2.59 3.55 -10.95
N ASP A 215 -3.30 3.91 -9.88
CA ASP A 215 -4.68 4.41 -9.94
C ASP A 215 -4.76 5.69 -10.80
N THR A 216 -3.76 6.56 -10.66
CA THR A 216 -3.66 7.81 -11.44
C THR A 216 -3.41 7.52 -12.91
N ALA A 217 -2.52 6.57 -13.23
CA ALA A 217 -2.24 6.13 -14.60
C ALA A 217 -3.47 5.49 -15.25
N GLU A 218 -4.18 4.63 -14.52
CA GLU A 218 -5.43 4.02 -14.99
C GLU A 218 -6.50 5.07 -15.29
N PHE A 219 -6.65 6.05 -14.39
CA PHE A 219 -7.59 7.16 -14.57
C PHE A 219 -7.22 8.01 -15.79
N LEU A 220 -5.96 8.40 -15.92
CA LEU A 220 -5.49 9.21 -17.04
C LEU A 220 -5.66 8.48 -18.38
N SER A 221 -5.31 7.19 -18.43
CA SER A 221 -5.52 6.34 -19.60
C SER A 221 -7.00 6.25 -19.98
N SER A 222 -7.89 6.05 -19.00
CA SER A 222 -9.34 6.02 -19.21
C SER A 222 -9.87 7.35 -19.75
N VAL A 223 -9.36 8.48 -19.26
CA VAL A 223 -9.72 9.82 -19.75
C VAL A 223 -9.24 10.04 -21.18
N ILE A 224 -7.99 9.66 -21.49
CA ILE A 224 -7.44 9.74 -22.85
C ILE A 224 -8.28 8.89 -23.82
N ALA A 225 -8.66 7.67 -23.43
CA ALA A 225 -9.49 6.80 -24.24
C ALA A 225 -10.87 7.39 -24.57
N VAL A 226 -11.43 8.24 -23.69
CA VAL A 226 -12.68 8.97 -23.97
C VAL A 226 -12.47 10.08 -25.00
N HIS A 227 -11.33 10.77 -24.97
CA HIS A 227 -11.01 11.88 -25.87
C HIS A 227 -10.39 11.45 -27.22
N GLY A 228 -9.83 10.24 -27.30
CA GLY A 228 -9.18 9.68 -28.49
C GLY A 228 -7.65 9.89 -28.53
N ASP A 229 -6.99 9.18 -29.45
CA ASP A 229 -5.52 9.06 -29.51
C ASP A 229 -4.80 10.41 -29.72
N ASP A 230 -5.40 11.34 -30.48
CA ASP A 230 -4.85 12.69 -30.70
C ASP A 230 -4.65 13.49 -29.39
N THR A 231 -5.35 13.08 -28.32
CA THR A 231 -5.24 13.70 -27.00
C THR A 231 -4.04 13.16 -26.22
N ALA A 232 -3.61 11.92 -26.46
CA ALA A 232 -2.46 11.32 -25.77
C ALA A 232 -1.18 12.14 -25.98
N ASP A 233 -0.92 12.56 -27.21
CA ASP A 233 0.24 13.38 -27.57
C ASP A 233 0.23 14.75 -26.88
N LYS A 234 -0.95 15.40 -26.83
CA LYS A 234 -1.13 16.68 -26.15
C LYS A 234 -0.96 16.55 -24.64
N VAL A 235 -1.44 15.46 -24.05
CA VAL A 235 -1.27 15.18 -22.62
C VAL A 235 0.20 14.97 -22.30
N ARG A 236 0.91 14.18 -23.10
CA ARG A 236 2.34 13.96 -22.97
C ARG A 236 3.13 15.26 -23.04
N GLU A 237 2.88 16.10 -24.05
CA GLU A 237 3.54 17.41 -24.19
C GLU A 237 3.24 18.33 -22.99
N ARG A 238 1.98 18.44 -22.58
CA ARG A 238 1.58 19.28 -21.44
C ARG A 238 2.15 18.79 -20.11
N LEU A 239 2.11 17.49 -19.88
CA LEU A 239 2.64 16.87 -18.67
C LEU A 239 4.16 17.10 -18.60
N HIS A 240 4.87 16.89 -19.70
CA HIS A 240 6.28 17.18 -19.81
C HIS A 240 6.60 18.64 -19.48
N ASP A 241 5.84 19.56 -20.08
CA ASP A 241 5.95 21.01 -19.83
C ASP A 241 5.74 21.36 -18.36
N ILE A 242 4.74 20.76 -17.71
CA ILE A 242 4.45 20.96 -16.28
C ILE A 242 5.62 20.44 -15.44
N VAL A 243 6.11 19.23 -15.75
CA VAL A 243 7.23 18.61 -15.04
C VAL A 243 8.50 19.45 -15.19
N GLU A 244 8.81 19.90 -16.41
CA GLU A 244 9.98 20.72 -16.68
C GLU A 244 9.89 22.11 -16.03
N LYS A 245 8.73 22.78 -16.11
CA LYS A 245 8.60 24.13 -15.55
C LYS A 245 8.59 24.13 -14.02
N ASN A 246 7.88 23.19 -13.41
CA ASN A 246 7.63 23.22 -11.97
C ASN A 246 8.60 22.36 -11.15
N TYR A 247 9.22 21.34 -11.76
CA TYR A 247 9.95 20.30 -11.01
C TYR A 247 11.39 20.03 -11.49
N LYS A 248 11.88 20.74 -12.51
CA LYS A 248 13.27 20.62 -13.00
C LYS A 248 14.35 20.80 -11.93
N ASN A 249 14.03 21.48 -10.84
CA ASN A 249 14.94 21.71 -9.71
C ASN A 249 14.76 20.75 -8.53
N VAL A 250 13.78 19.84 -8.56
CA VAL A 250 13.38 19.01 -7.39
C VAL A 250 14.31 17.79 -7.19
N GLY A 251 15.46 17.76 -7.86
CA GLY A 251 16.51 16.75 -7.67
C GLY A 251 16.51 15.68 -8.76
N PRO A 252 17.45 14.71 -8.68
CA PRO A 252 17.72 13.77 -9.76
C PRO A 252 16.42 13.09 -10.17
N THR A 253 16.11 13.17 -11.46
CA THR A 253 15.00 12.51 -12.13
C THR A 253 15.03 11.06 -11.67
N LEU A 254 14.13 10.70 -10.75
CA LEU A 254 14.10 9.37 -10.21
C LEU A 254 13.79 8.46 -11.39
N SER A 255 14.71 7.55 -11.65
CA SER A 255 14.48 6.45 -12.56
C SER A 255 13.51 5.53 -11.82
N ILE A 256 12.22 5.90 -11.81
CA ILE A 256 11.12 5.21 -11.11
C ILE A 256 11.02 3.75 -11.54
N PHE A 257 11.64 3.41 -12.68
CA PHE A 257 11.73 2.06 -13.24
C PHE A 257 13.07 1.34 -12.97
N GLN A 258 14.05 1.98 -12.32
CA GLN A 258 15.30 1.31 -11.95
C GLN A 258 15.28 0.90 -10.48
N ASN A 259 14.96 -0.37 -10.29
CA ASN A 259 15.32 -1.22 -9.16
C ASN A 259 14.77 -0.75 -7.78
N PRO A 260 13.67 -1.35 -7.29
CA PRO A 260 12.99 -0.94 -6.03
C PRO A 260 13.87 -1.05 -4.77
N MET A 261 15.04 -1.67 -4.87
CA MET A 261 15.98 -1.82 -3.78
C MET A 261 16.92 -0.61 -3.58
N ASN A 262 16.87 0.41 -4.46
CA ASN A 262 17.79 1.56 -4.43
C ASN A 262 19.26 1.11 -4.20
N ILE A 263 19.61 -0.06 -4.74
CA ILE A 263 20.99 -0.57 -4.69
C ILE A 263 21.72 0.35 -5.64
N PRO A 264 22.62 1.23 -5.15
CA PRO A 264 23.42 2.04 -6.04
C PRO A 264 24.09 1.07 -7.04
N PRO A 265 24.09 1.37 -8.34
CA PRO A 265 24.83 0.54 -9.28
C PRO A 265 26.24 0.35 -8.72
N PRO A 266 26.75 -0.89 -8.66
CA PRO A 266 28.06 -1.15 -8.08
C PRO A 266 29.05 -0.14 -8.68
N ARG A 267 29.77 0.58 -7.80
CA ARG A 267 30.63 1.72 -8.17
C ARG A 267 31.73 1.32 -9.16
N GLU A 268 31.99 0.02 -9.22
CA GLU A 268 32.92 -0.60 -10.12
C GLU A 268 32.08 -1.52 -11.02
N PRO A 269 32.31 -1.52 -12.35
CA PRO A 269 31.77 -2.58 -13.19
C PRO A 269 32.14 -3.89 -12.51
N MET A 270 31.15 -4.77 -12.32
CA MET A 270 31.42 -6.08 -11.71
C MET A 270 32.64 -6.65 -12.44
N PRO A 271 33.66 -7.14 -11.71
CA PRO A 271 34.80 -7.76 -12.36
C PRO A 271 34.24 -8.74 -13.39
N GLU A 272 34.75 -8.69 -14.63
CA GLU A 272 34.35 -9.64 -15.67
C GLU A 272 34.67 -11.02 -15.13
N VAL A 273 33.68 -11.67 -14.52
CA VAL A 273 33.82 -13.02 -14.02
C VAL A 273 33.87 -13.88 -15.26
N ASP A 274 34.99 -14.55 -15.45
CA ASP A 274 35.13 -15.56 -16.50
C ASP A 274 33.94 -16.53 -16.37
N GLU A 275 33.20 -16.75 -17.45
CA GLU A 275 32.02 -17.61 -17.45
C GLU A 275 32.36 -19.02 -16.94
N ALA A 276 33.61 -19.47 -17.16
CA ALA A 276 34.13 -20.72 -16.62
C ALA A 276 34.25 -20.70 -15.08
N GLU A 277 34.72 -19.59 -14.49
CA GLU A 277 34.83 -19.43 -13.04
C GLU A 277 33.45 -19.32 -12.38
N ALA A 278 32.53 -18.59 -13.01
CA ALA A 278 31.14 -18.50 -12.56
C ALA A 278 30.46 -19.87 -12.57
N THR A 279 30.60 -20.63 -13.67
CA THR A 279 30.03 -21.98 -13.80
C THR A 279 30.62 -22.91 -12.73
N ARG A 280 31.92 -22.82 -12.47
CA ARG A 280 32.58 -23.60 -11.44
C ARG A 280 32.08 -23.27 -10.04
N ALA A 281 31.88 -21.98 -9.72
CA ALA A 281 31.35 -21.55 -8.44
C ALA A 281 29.92 -22.06 -8.20
N VAL A 282 29.06 -22.02 -9.24
CA VAL A 282 27.69 -22.56 -9.17
C VAL A 282 27.72 -24.07 -8.89
N LEU A 283 28.51 -24.83 -9.65
CA LEU A 283 28.64 -26.27 -9.46
C LEU A 283 29.21 -26.65 -8.08
N GLN A 284 30.09 -25.82 -7.50
CA GLN A 284 30.58 -26.01 -6.13
C GLN A 284 29.48 -25.82 -5.10
N LEU A 285 28.66 -24.78 -5.24
CA LEU A 285 27.53 -24.53 -4.33
C LEU A 285 26.46 -25.62 -4.41
N GLU A 286 26.15 -26.11 -5.61
CA GLU A 286 25.22 -27.23 -5.80
C GLU A 286 25.73 -28.51 -5.13
N LEU A 287 27.04 -28.80 -5.26
CA LEU A 287 27.67 -29.93 -4.61
C LEU A 287 27.58 -29.84 -3.08
N GLU A 288 27.91 -28.68 -2.51
CA GLU A 288 27.81 -28.43 -1.06
C GLU A 288 26.37 -28.61 -0.57
N GLN A 289 25.39 -28.12 -1.34
CA GLN A 289 23.97 -28.27 -1.02
C GLN A 289 23.55 -29.75 -1.02
N TYR A 290 23.93 -30.54 -2.02
CA TYR A 290 23.60 -31.96 -2.07
C TYR A 290 24.31 -32.78 -0.99
N GLU A 291 25.57 -32.45 -0.67
CA GLU A 291 26.29 -33.11 0.42
C GLU A 291 25.68 -32.78 1.79
N ALA A 292 25.21 -31.55 1.99
CA ALA A 292 24.47 -31.15 3.20
C ALA A 292 23.13 -31.87 3.33
N GLU A 293 22.32 -31.93 2.26
CA GLU A 293 21.04 -32.66 2.26
C GLU A 293 21.24 -34.16 2.55
N LEU A 294 22.32 -34.74 2.04
CA LEU A 294 22.68 -36.13 2.31
C LEU A 294 23.12 -36.37 3.78
N ALA A 295 23.75 -35.37 4.40
CA ALA A 295 24.25 -35.44 5.77
C ALA A 295 23.14 -35.31 6.82
N ASP A 296 22.08 -34.55 6.54
CA ASP A 296 20.95 -34.34 7.47
C ASP A 296 20.16 -35.63 7.77
N GLY A 297 20.31 -36.68 6.96
CA GLY A 297 19.92 -38.05 7.28
C GLY A 297 18.41 -38.35 7.27
N ASP A 298 17.55 -37.34 7.15
CA ASP A 298 16.08 -37.47 7.08
C ASP A 298 15.56 -37.62 5.63
N VAL A 299 16.31 -38.36 4.82
CA VAL A 299 16.07 -38.51 3.38
C VAL A 299 15.66 -39.94 3.06
N ASP A 300 14.59 -40.12 2.29
CA ASP A 300 14.12 -41.45 1.89
C ASP A 300 15.16 -42.18 1.02
N LYS A 301 15.06 -43.51 0.96
CA LYS A 301 16.06 -44.36 0.30
C LYS A 301 16.21 -44.06 -1.19
N ASP A 302 15.13 -43.62 -1.85
CA ASP A 302 15.15 -43.37 -3.29
C ASP A 302 15.75 -41.99 -3.57
N ARG A 303 15.37 -40.96 -2.80
CA ARG A 303 16.03 -39.64 -2.83
C ARG A 303 17.52 -39.71 -2.47
N LYS A 304 17.90 -40.56 -1.51
CA LYS A 304 19.31 -40.77 -1.15
C LYS A 304 20.14 -41.29 -2.33
N LYS A 305 19.61 -42.26 -3.09
CA LYS A 305 20.27 -42.78 -4.29
C LYS A 305 20.36 -41.72 -5.39
N TRP A 306 19.30 -40.92 -5.55
CA TRP A 306 19.29 -39.82 -6.50
C TRP A 306 20.36 -38.77 -6.16
N LEU A 307 20.43 -38.32 -4.90
CA LEU A 307 21.45 -37.36 -4.45
C LEU A 307 22.88 -37.89 -4.66
N GLN A 308 23.12 -39.17 -4.39
CA GLN A 308 24.42 -39.79 -4.65
C GLN A 308 24.80 -39.75 -6.14
N ASN A 309 23.84 -40.02 -7.03
CA ASN A 309 24.06 -39.94 -8.48
C ASN A 309 24.31 -38.50 -8.95
N GLU A 310 23.54 -37.53 -8.46
CA GLU A 310 23.74 -36.11 -8.81
C GLU A 310 25.10 -35.58 -8.31
N ILE A 311 25.51 -35.96 -7.09
CA ILE A 311 26.84 -35.62 -6.57
C ILE A 311 27.95 -36.16 -7.48
N GLU A 312 27.81 -37.37 -8.01
CA GLU A 312 28.77 -37.94 -8.97
C GLU A 312 28.80 -37.15 -10.28
N VAL A 313 27.64 -36.82 -10.84
CA VAL A 313 27.52 -36.01 -12.08
C VAL A 313 28.14 -34.63 -11.90
N VAL A 314 27.82 -33.91 -10.83
CA VAL A 314 28.38 -32.58 -10.55
C VAL A 314 29.90 -32.66 -10.33
N LYS A 315 30.40 -33.71 -9.66
CA LYS A 315 31.85 -33.95 -9.52
C LYS A 315 32.54 -34.20 -10.85
N GLU A 316 31.88 -34.85 -11.81
CA GLU A 316 32.40 -35.03 -13.18
C GLU A 316 32.42 -33.71 -13.95
N LEU A 317 31.34 -32.92 -13.90
CA LEU A 317 31.27 -31.60 -14.53
C LEU A 317 32.35 -30.65 -13.97
N LEU A 318 32.58 -30.67 -12.66
CA LEU A 318 33.67 -29.92 -12.03
C LEU A 318 35.06 -30.36 -12.47
N LYS A 319 35.26 -31.62 -12.88
CA LYS A 319 36.53 -32.08 -13.45
C LYS A 319 36.69 -31.66 -14.90
N GLN A 320 35.61 -31.55 -15.66
CA GLN A 320 35.62 -31.11 -17.05
C GLN A 320 35.85 -29.60 -17.17
N ASN A 321 35.39 -28.82 -16.18
CA ASN A 321 35.57 -27.36 -16.10
C ASN A 321 36.85 -26.93 -15.33
N LYS A 322 37.89 -27.78 -15.29
CA LYS A 322 39.22 -27.46 -14.74
C LYS A 322 40.22 -27.15 -15.83
#